data_AF-A0A182LYL6-F1
#
_entry.id   AF-A0A182LYL6-F1
#
_cell.length_a   1.000
_cell.length_b   1.000
_cell.length_c   1.000
_cell.angle_alpha   90.00
_cell.angle_beta   90.00
_cell.angle_gamma   90.00
#
_symmetry.space_group_name_H-M   'P 1'
#
loop_
_entity.id
_entity.type
_entity.pdbx_description
1 polymer ?
#
loop_
_entity_poly.entity_id
_entity_poly.type
_entity_poly.pdbx_seq_one_letter_code
_entity_poly.pdbx_strand_id
1 'polypeptide(L)'
;MEIARAVSDAFWSTKVWLPPNTTWEDIRPGVRSDVNHADYRHLIYPIPIAAVIIVLRWIVERYWIAPIGKAIGIKSTGPKPPRPNKVLEAEYNVNSRLNHRTILDCTDR
;
A
#
# COMPACT_ATOMS: atom_id res chain seq x y z
N MET A 1 14.99 5.29 -20.69
CA MET A 1 14.08 6.27 -21.33
C MET A 1 13.07 5.61 -22.27
N GLU A 2 13.45 4.57 -23.02
CA GLU A 2 12.52 3.89 -23.96
C GLU A 2 11.42 3.09 -23.27
N ILE A 3 11.74 2.40 -22.16
CA ILE A 3 10.76 1.59 -21.41
C ILE A 3 9.62 2.47 -20.86
N ALA A 4 9.93 3.64 -20.31
CA ALA A 4 8.93 4.57 -19.79
C ALA A 4 8.00 5.08 -20.91
N ARG A 5 8.54 5.32 -22.11
CA ARG A 5 7.75 5.69 -23.29
C ARG A 5 6.87 4.54 -23.76
N ALA A 6 7.40 3.32 -23.85
CA ALA A 6 6.64 2.13 -24.24
C ALA A 6 5.50 1.83 -23.26
N VAL A 7 5.75 1.96 -21.95
CA VAL A 7 4.72 1.79 -20.91
C VAL A 7 3.67 2.90 -20.99
N SER A 8 4.10 4.16 -21.19
CA SER A 8 3.18 5.28 -21.38
C SER A 8 2.32 5.10 -22.64
N ASP A 9 2.89 4.65 -23.76
CA ASP A 9 2.18 4.44 -25.02
C ASP A 9 1.16 3.29 -24.92
N ALA A 10 1.56 2.19 -24.28
CA ALA A 10 0.67 1.08 -23.99
C ALA A 10 -0.47 1.48 -23.04
N PHE A 11 -0.16 2.24 -21.99
CA PHE A 11 -1.16 2.72 -21.04
C PHE A 11 -2.14 3.70 -21.71
N TRP A 12 -1.66 4.62 -22.53
CA TRP A 12 -2.47 5.59 -23.27
C TRP A 12 -2.98 5.06 -24.61
N SER A 13 -3.06 3.75 -24.80
CA SER A 13 -3.63 3.18 -26.03
C SER A 13 -5.12 3.52 -26.16
N THR A 14 -5.55 3.99 -27.33
CA THR A 14 -6.97 4.30 -27.62
C THR A 14 -7.89 3.11 -27.43
N LYS A 15 -7.39 1.88 -27.63
CA LYS A 15 -8.17 0.65 -27.47
C LYS A 15 -8.59 0.35 -26.03
N VAL A 16 -7.85 0.88 -25.05
CA VAL A 16 -8.11 0.62 -23.62
C VAL A 16 -9.14 1.61 -23.07
N TRP A 17 -9.07 2.87 -23.52
CA TRP A 17 -9.84 3.97 -22.91
C TRP A 17 -10.98 4.49 -23.78
N LEU A 18 -10.88 4.40 -25.10
CA LEU A 18 -11.81 5.02 -26.03
C LEU A 18 -12.68 3.98 -26.74
N PRO A 19 -13.93 4.34 -27.09
CA PRO A 19 -14.76 3.53 -27.96
C PRO A 19 -14.14 3.39 -29.37
N PRO A 20 -14.56 2.36 -30.14
CA PRO A 20 -14.08 2.18 -31.49
C PRO A 20 -14.40 3.42 -32.36
N ASN A 21 -13.45 3.81 -33.20
CA ASN A 21 -13.48 4.98 -34.10
C ASN A 21 -13.20 6.35 -33.45
N THR A 22 -12.73 6.41 -32.20
CA THR A 22 -12.32 7.67 -31.56
C THR A 22 -10.83 7.66 -31.23
N THR A 23 -10.15 8.79 -31.47
CA THR A 23 -8.73 8.99 -31.14
C THR A 23 -8.57 10.09 -30.09
N TRP A 24 -7.42 10.10 -29.41
CA TRP A 24 -7.07 11.17 -28.46
C TRP A 24 -6.95 12.55 -29.10
N GLU A 25 -6.83 12.63 -30.43
CA GLU A 25 -6.78 13.89 -31.17
C GLU A 25 -8.16 14.56 -31.26
N ASP A 26 -9.25 13.79 -31.34
CA ASP A 26 -10.63 14.34 -31.40
C ASP A 26 -11.07 14.93 -30.04
N ILE A 27 -10.51 14.44 -28.93
CA ILE A 27 -10.87 14.84 -27.55
C ILE A 27 -9.90 15.90 -26.99
N ARG A 28 -8.95 16.40 -27.80
CA ARG A 28 -8.00 17.43 -27.35
C ARG A 28 -8.77 18.73 -27.05
N PRO A 29 -8.48 19.41 -25.93
CA PRO A 29 -9.10 20.70 -25.62
C PRO A 29 -8.87 21.69 -26.76
N GLY A 30 -9.94 22.33 -27.24
CA GLY A 30 -9.90 23.33 -28.31
C GLY A 30 -10.15 22.82 -29.73
N VAL A 31 -10.41 21.52 -29.94
CA VAL A 31 -10.75 20.98 -31.28
C VAL A 31 -12.18 21.31 -31.68
N ARG A 32 -13.09 21.40 -30.71
CA ARG A 32 -14.48 21.80 -30.94
C ARG A 32 -14.79 23.05 -30.12
N SER A 33 -15.37 24.06 -30.76
CA SER A 33 -15.66 25.37 -30.14
C SER A 33 -16.85 25.33 -29.16
N ASP A 34 -17.60 24.24 -29.16
CA ASP A 34 -18.80 24.02 -28.34
C ASP A 34 -18.50 23.28 -27.03
N VAL A 35 -17.41 22.50 -26.95
CA VAL A 35 -17.11 21.67 -25.77
C VAL A 35 -15.63 21.74 -25.38
N ASN A 36 -15.36 22.13 -24.14
CA ASN A 36 -14.03 22.05 -23.54
C ASN A 36 -13.86 20.71 -22.80
N HIS A 37 -13.22 19.74 -23.44
CA HIS A 37 -12.90 18.45 -22.84
C HIS A 37 -11.75 18.56 -21.82
N ALA A 38 -11.78 17.75 -20.76
CA ALA A 38 -10.70 17.68 -19.79
C ALA A 38 -9.44 17.04 -20.42
N ASP A 39 -8.26 17.62 -20.18
CA ASP A 39 -7.01 17.05 -20.69
C ASP A 39 -6.71 15.72 -19.97
N TYR A 40 -6.66 14.63 -20.75
CA TYR A 40 -6.34 13.29 -20.25
C TYR A 40 -4.95 13.22 -19.61
N ARG A 41 -4.02 14.12 -19.96
CA ARG A 41 -2.69 14.19 -19.33
C ARG A 41 -2.76 14.54 -17.84
N HIS A 42 -3.86 15.13 -17.39
CA HIS A 42 -4.03 15.49 -15.98
C HIS A 42 -4.21 14.28 -15.06
N LEU A 43 -4.51 13.09 -15.60
CA LEU A 43 -4.59 11.85 -14.83
C LEU A 43 -3.27 11.43 -14.19
N ILE A 44 -2.16 12.03 -14.60
CA ILE A 44 -0.84 11.79 -14.02
C ILE A 44 -0.64 12.59 -12.72
N TYR A 45 -1.28 13.75 -12.55
CA TYR A 45 -1.16 14.59 -11.34
C TYR A 45 -1.64 13.96 -10.02
N PRO A 46 -2.71 13.13 -9.96
CA PRO A 46 -3.09 12.49 -8.70
C PRO A 46 -2.03 11.52 -8.17
N ILE A 47 -1.16 10.96 -9.02
CA ILE A 47 -0.11 10.02 -8.60
C ILE A 47 0.92 10.67 -7.66
N PRO A 48 1.61 11.78 -8.03
CA PRO A 48 2.52 12.46 -7.13
C PRO A 48 1.78 13.06 -5.92
N ILE A 49 0.54 13.53 -6.09
CA ILE A 49 -0.26 14.05 -4.97
C ILE A 49 -0.54 12.94 -3.95
N ALA A 50 -0.95 11.76 -4.40
CA ALA A 50 -1.16 10.61 -3.53
C ALA A 50 0.12 10.20 -2.80
N ALA A 51 1.27 10.19 -3.50
CA ALA A 51 2.56 9.93 -2.86
C ALA A 51 2.87 10.96 -1.76
N VAL A 52 2.63 12.25 -2.02
CA VAL A 52 2.79 13.32 -1.01
C VAL A 52 1.87 13.09 0.18
N ILE A 53 0.59 12.76 -0.04
CA ILE A 53 -0.37 12.49 1.04
C ILE A 53 0.06 11.27 1.87
N ILE A 54 0.56 10.21 1.25
CA ILE A 54 1.06 9.02 1.95
C ILE A 54 2.28 9.36 2.81
N VAL A 55 3.24 10.12 2.26
CA VAL A 55 4.42 10.58 3.01
C VAL A 55 4.01 11.47 4.17
N LEU A 56 3.10 12.42 3.93
CA LEU A 56 2.57 13.30 4.96
C LEU A 56 1.87 12.50 6.06
N ARG A 57 1.04 11.52 5.69
CA ARG A 57 0.39 10.60 6.64
C ARG A 57 1.42 9.88 7.49
N TRP A 58 2.47 9.33 6.87
CA TRP A 58 3.53 8.61 7.58
C TRP A 58 4.27 9.52 8.57
N ILE A 59 4.59 10.75 8.17
CA ILE A 59 5.20 11.76 9.04
C ILE A 59 4.28 12.08 10.22
N VAL A 60 3.02 12.42 9.97
CA VAL A 60 2.06 12.77 11.02
C VAL A 60 1.86 11.61 12.00
N GLU A 61 1.71 10.39 11.49
CA GLU A 61 1.55 9.19 12.32
C GLU A 61 2.78 8.95 13.21
N ARG A 62 3.98 9.07 12.63
CA ARG A 62 5.22 8.80 13.34
C ARG A 62 5.62 9.91 14.32
N TYR A 63 5.42 11.16 13.94
CA TYR A 63 5.92 12.32 14.69
C TYR A 63 4.88 12.98 15.58
N TRP A 64 3.59 12.85 15.31
CA TRP A 64 2.53 13.43 16.15
C TRP A 64 1.76 12.34 16.87
N ILE A 65 1.17 11.39 16.14
CA ILE A 65 0.29 10.38 16.75
C ILE A 65 1.08 9.46 17.70
N ALA A 66 2.23 8.95 17.29
CA ALA A 66 3.04 8.05 18.13
C ALA A 66 3.53 8.68 19.45
N PRO A 67 4.10 9.91 19.48
CA PRO A 67 4.48 10.53 20.75
C PRO A 67 3.27 10.97 21.59
N ILE A 68 2.17 11.42 20.98
CA ILE A 68 0.93 11.73 21.71
C ILE A 68 0.39 10.45 22.36
N GLY A 69 0.35 9.33 21.64
CA GLY A 69 -0.05 8.04 22.19
C GLY A 69 0.84 7.60 23.37
N LYS A 70 2.16 7.80 23.25
CA LYS A 70 3.08 7.55 24.37
C LYS A 70 2.85 8.49 25.56
N ALA A 71 2.57 9.76 25.32
CA ALA A 71 2.27 10.74 26.37
C ALA A 71 0.96 10.41 27.11
N ILE A 72 -0.02 9.84 26.42
CA ILE A 72 -1.28 9.33 26.99
C ILE A 72 -1.08 7.98 27.72
N GLY A 73 0.14 7.42 27.72
CA GLY A 73 0.46 6.17 28.41
C GLY A 73 0.09 4.91 27.62
N ILE A 74 -0.31 5.05 26.35
CA ILE A 74 -0.51 3.90 25.46
C ILE A 74 0.87 3.32 25.17
N LYS A 75 1.13 2.11 25.68
CA LYS A 75 2.38 1.40 25.41
C LYS A 75 2.46 1.12 23.90
N SER A 76 3.30 1.88 23.22
CA SER A 76 3.60 1.77 21.78
C SER A 76 4.31 0.45 21.40
N THR A 77 4.57 -0.43 22.35
CA THR A 77 5.11 -1.76 22.12
C THR A 77 3.97 -2.70 21.75
N GLY A 78 4.00 -3.23 20.52
CA GLY A 78 3.18 -4.39 20.16
C GLY A 78 3.44 -5.57 21.10
N PRO A 79 2.74 -6.71 20.93
CA PRO A 79 2.94 -7.89 21.76
C PRO A 79 4.43 -8.21 21.84
N LYS A 80 4.97 -8.26 23.07
CA LYS A 80 6.36 -8.64 23.28
C LYS A 80 6.56 -10.02 22.65
N PRO A 81 7.57 -10.23 21.78
CA PRO A 81 7.80 -11.54 21.21
C PRO A 81 7.97 -12.55 22.35
N PRO A 82 7.39 -13.76 22.25
CA PRO A 82 7.53 -14.78 23.26
C PRO A 82 9.01 -15.12 23.45
N ARG A 83 9.38 -15.56 24.66
CA ARG A 83 10.75 -16.02 24.91
C ARG A 83 10.98 -17.27 24.03
N PRO A 84 12.12 -17.37 23.32
CA PRO A 84 12.42 -18.54 22.52
C PRO A 84 12.56 -19.76 23.44
N ASN A 85 11.73 -20.78 23.20
CA ASN A 85 11.76 -22.05 23.93
C ASN A 85 12.00 -23.18 22.93
N LYS A 86 13.23 -23.72 22.93
CA LYS A 86 13.65 -24.77 22.01
C LYS A 86 12.85 -26.07 22.17
N VAL A 87 12.39 -26.37 23.39
CA VAL A 87 11.58 -27.56 23.68
C VAL A 87 10.20 -27.41 23.04
N LEU A 88 9.56 -26.26 23.24
CA LEU A 88 8.27 -25.95 22.63
C LEU A 88 8.34 -25.94 21.09
N GLU A 89 9.42 -25.40 20.52
CA GLU A 89 9.63 -25.39 19.07
C GLU A 89 9.85 -26.80 18.49
N ALA A 90 10.58 -27.67 19.21
CA ALA A 90 10.75 -29.06 18.82
C ALA A 90 9.41 -29.83 18.83
N GLU A 91 8.63 -29.68 19.90
CA GLU A 91 7.31 -30.29 20.00
C GLU A 91 6.32 -29.78 18.96
N TYR A 92 6.34 -28.48 18.64
CA TYR A 92 5.49 -27.88 17.60
C TYR A 92 5.81 -28.41 16.20
N ASN A 93 7.09 -28.67 15.91
CA ASN A 93 7.48 -29.26 14.63
C ASN A 93 6.98 -30.70 14.47
N VAL A 94 6.83 -31.44 15.58
CA VAL A 94 6.27 -32.80 15.57
C VAL A 94 4.74 -32.76 15.55
N ASN A 95 4.13 -31.85 16.30
CA ASN A 95 2.69 -31.68 16.42
C ASN A 95 2.26 -30.22 16.20
N SER A 96 1.60 -29.96 15.06
CA SER A 96 1.08 -28.63 14.72
C SER A 96 -0.04 -28.14 15.65
N ARG A 97 -0.62 -29.03 16.47
CA ARG A 97 -1.62 -28.71 17.50
C ARG A 97 -1.11 -29.19 18.87
N LEU A 98 -0.56 -28.26 19.65
CA LEU A 98 -0.11 -28.55 21.01
C LEU A 98 -1.29 -28.58 21.98
N ASN A 99 -1.38 -29.63 22.80
CA ASN A 99 -2.33 -29.69 23.90
C ASN A 99 -1.87 -28.80 25.06
N HIS A 100 -2.82 -28.20 25.80
CA HIS A 100 -2.53 -27.35 26.95
C HIS A 100 -1.61 -28.01 27.98
N ARG A 101 -1.76 -29.33 28.22
CA ARG A 101 -0.89 -30.09 29.12
C ARG A 101 0.56 -30.12 28.66
N THR A 102 0.79 -30.33 27.36
CA THR A 102 2.13 -30.37 26.75
C THR A 102 2.80 -29.00 26.82
N ILE A 103 2.04 -27.92 26.63
CA ILE A 103 2.56 -26.54 26.73
C ILE A 103 3.05 -26.24 28.15
N LEU A 104 2.32 -26.69 29.18
CA LEU A 104 2.74 -26.51 30.58
C LEU A 104 4.02 -27.30 30.89
N ASP A 105 4.11 -28.56 30.46
CA ASP A 105 5.32 -29.40 30.63
C ASP A 105 6.54 -28.75 29.98
N CYS A 106 6.39 -28.23 28.76
CA CYS A 106 7.47 -27.53 28.05
C CYS A 106 7.85 -26.18 28.69
N THR A 107 6.98 -25.59 29.51
CA THR A 107 7.22 -24.30 30.16
C THR A 107 7.88 -24.46 31.53
N ASP A 108 7.62 -25.56 32.23
CA ASP A 108 8.19 -25.87 33.55
C ASP A 108 9.62 -26.45 33.48
N ARG A 109 10.02 -26.95 32.30
CA ARG A 109 11.28 -27.63 32.01
C ARG A 109 12.37 -26.70 31.47
#